data_AF-A0A843IWR4-F1
#
_entry.id   AF-A0A843IWR4-F1
#
_cell.length_a   1.000
_cell.length_b   1.000
_cell.length_c   1.000
_cell.angle_alpha   90.00
_cell.angle_beta   90.00
_cell.angle_gamma   90.00
#
_symmetry.space_group_name_H-M   'P 1'
#
loop_
_entity.id
_entity.type
_entity.pdbx_description
1 polymer ?
#
loop_
_entity_poly.entity_id
_entity_poly.type
_entity_poly.pdbx_seq_one_letter_code
_entity_poly.pdbx_strand_id
1 'polypeptide(L)' 'MYLKQIELENFKSFGGKMTIPLMEGYLAVTGPNGSGKSNITDAILFVLGPKSSKAMRAGKLTDLIFDGGKTKNRADYTK' A
#
# COMPACT_ATOMS: atom_id res chain seq x y z
N MET A 1 -13.95 7.42 17.71
CA MET A 1 -13.80 7.21 16.25
C MET A 1 -12.39 6.71 15.99
N TYR A 2 -12.22 5.61 15.26
CA TYR A 2 -10.91 5.05 14.91
C TYR A 2 -10.97 4.39 13.52
N LEU A 3 -9.81 4.15 12.92
CA LEU A 3 -9.72 3.40 11.66
C LEU A 3 -9.86 1.90 11.94
N LYS A 4 -10.85 1.25 11.33
CA LYS A 4 -11.12 -0.19 11.56
C LYS A 4 -10.19 -1.12 10.79
N GLN A 5 -9.95 -0.83 9.52
CA GLN A 5 -9.12 -1.64 8.65
C GLN A 5 -8.65 -0.84 7.43
N ILE A 6 -7.63 -1.36 6.76
CA ILE A 6 -7.15 -0.88 5.46
C ILE A 6 -7.39 -2.00 4.45
N GLU A 7 -8.08 -1.69 3.37
CA GLU A 7 -8.27 -2.61 2.24
C GLU A 7 -7.42 -2.14 1.06
N LEU A 8 -6.67 -3.08 0.48
CA LEU A 8 -5.70 -2.83 -0.58
C LEU A 8 -5.94 -3.83 -1.70
N GLU A 9 -5.82 -3.37 -2.93
CA GLU A 9 -5.79 -4.22 -4.11
C GLU A 9 -4.68 -3.75 -5.04
N ASN A 10 -3.72 -4.63 -5.34
CA ASN A 10 -2.67 -4.37 -6.32
C ASN A 10 -1.95 -3.02 -6.10
N PHE A 11 -1.55 -2.75 -4.86
CA PHE A 11 -0.92 -1.50 -4.46
C PHE A 11 0.57 -1.70 -4.12
N LYS A 12 1.46 -1.09 -4.90
CA LYS A 12 2.92 -1.16 -4.76
C LYS A 12 3.48 -2.57 -4.66
N SER A 13 3.79 -3.04 -3.45
CA SER A 13 4.31 -4.40 -3.18
C SER A 13 3.21 -5.40 -2.83
N PHE A 14 1.98 -4.93 -2.61
CA PHE A 14 0.83 -5.75 -2.24
C PHE A 14 0.07 -6.17 -3.51
N GLY A 15 0.44 -7.34 -4.06
CA GLY A 15 -0.27 -7.93 -5.19
C GLY A 15 -1.52 -8.70 -4.77
N GLY A 16 -2.63 -8.50 -5.49
CA GLY A 16 -3.95 -9.03 -5.16
C GLY A 16 -4.66 -8.25 -4.05
N LYS A 17 -5.76 -8.82 -3.53
CA LYS A 17 -6.56 -8.23 -2.45
C LYS A 17 -5.97 -8.55 -1.08
N MET A 18 -5.94 -7.56 -0.20
CA MET A 18 -5.47 -7.66 1.18
C MET A 18 -6.29 -6.77 2.10
N THR A 19 -6.57 -7.26 3.30
CA THR A 19 -7.21 -6.48 4.37
C THR A 19 -6.31 -6.51 5.60
N ILE A 20 -5.99 -5.33 6.12
CA ILE A 20 -5.17 -5.15 7.32
C ILE A 20 -6.07 -4.61 8.43
N PRO A 21 -6.38 -5.40 9.48
CA PRO A 21 -7.16 -4.92 10.60
C PRO A 21 -6.36 -3.90 11.42
N LEU A 22 -7.03 -2.84 11.87
CA LEU A 22 -6.47 -1.84 12.76
C LEU A 22 -7.19 -1.92 14.11
N MET A 23 -6.43 -2.31 15.13
CA MET A 23 -6.96 -2.51 16.48
C MET A 23 -7.06 -1.18 17.22
N GLU A 24 -8.03 -1.08 18.13
CA GLU A 24 -8.14 0.05 19.04
C GLU A 24 -6.93 0.10 19.99
N GLY A 25 -6.53 1.31 20.39
CA GLY A 25 -5.35 1.53 21.23
C GLY A 25 -4.06 1.66 20.41
N TYR A 26 -2.99 1.00 20.87
CA TYR A 26 -1.67 1.09 20.25
C TYR A 26 -1.41 -0.12 19.34
N LEU A 27 -1.10 0.14 18.07
CA LEU A 27 -0.72 -0.86 17.09
C LEU A 27 0.62 -0.50 16.47
N ALA A 28 1.51 -1.48 16.38
CA ALA A 28 2.80 -1.35 15.71
C ALA A 28 2.86 -2.29 14.50
N VAL A 29 3.34 -1.76 13.37
CA VAL A 29 3.64 -2.56 12.17
C VAL A 29 5.13 -2.84 12.12
N THR A 30 5.52 -4.11 12.17
CA THR A 30 6.93 -4.55 12.21
C THR A 30 7.22 -5.60 11.13
N GLY A 31 8.50 -5.95 10.94
CA GLY A 31 8.93 -6.97 9.96
C GLY A 31 10.22 -6.58 9.20
N PRO A 32 10.81 -7.52 8.43
CA PRO A 32 12.09 -7.32 7.73
C PRO A 32 12.06 -6.19 6.69
N ASN A 33 13.24 -5.68 6.33
CA ASN A 33 13.35 -4.68 5.25
C ASN A 33 12.84 -5.26 3.92
N GLY A 34 12.14 -4.43 3.14
CA GLY A 34 11.52 -4.84 1.89
C GLY A 34 10.17 -5.56 2.02
N SER A 35 9.64 -5.80 3.23
CA SER A 35 8.34 -6.48 3.41
C SER A 35 7.10 -5.63 3.11
N GLY A 36 7.26 -4.37 2.72
CA GLY A 36 6.13 -3.49 2.34
C GLY A 36 5.50 -2.68 3.47
N LYS A 37 6.00 -2.73 4.71
CA LYS A 37 5.46 -1.98 5.88
C LYS A 37 5.17 -0.51 5.58
N SER A 38 6.15 0.16 4.99
CA SER A 38 6.08 1.56 4.57
C SER A 38 4.95 1.82 3.57
N ASN A 39 4.67 0.87 2.67
CA ASN A 39 3.62 1.02 1.66
C ASN A 39 2.21 1.08 2.28
N ILE A 40 2.02 0.63 3.53
CA ILE A 40 0.76 0.81 4.27
C ILE A 40 0.50 2.29 4.51
N THR A 41 1.52 3.04 4.94
CA THR A 41 1.41 4.50 5.12
C THR A 41 1.17 5.20 3.79
N ASP A 42 1.80 4.75 2.70
CA ASP A 42 1.56 5.33 1.37
C ASP A 42 0.12 5.10 0.90
N ALA A 43 -0.48 3.95 1.22
CA ALA A 43 -1.88 3.66 0.89
C ALA A 43 -2.85 4.57 1.66
N ILE A 44 -2.60 4.80 2.95
CA ILE A 44 -3.38 5.75 3.75
C ILE A 44 -3.28 7.15 3.13
N LEU A 45 -2.05 7.59 2.81
CA LEU A 45 -1.83 8.89 2.17
C LEU A 45 -2.53 8.98 0.82
N PHE A 46 -2.48 7.94 -0.01
CA PHE A 46 -3.16 7.91 -1.30
C PHE A 46 -4.65 8.22 -1.19
N VAL A 47 -5.34 7.61 -0.24
CA VAL A 47 -6.78 7.87 0.00
C VAL A 47 -7.03 9.28 0.53
N LEU A 48 -6.11 9.83 1.33
CA LEU A 48 -6.20 11.22 1.79
C LEU A 48 -5.94 12.26 0.68
N GLY A 49 -5.42 11.85 -0.47
CA GLY A 49 -5.32 12.66 -1.68
C GLY A 49 -4.32 13.84 -1.61
N PRO A 50 -3.03 13.62 -1.26
CA PRO A 50 -2.03 14.67 -1.31
C PRO A 50 -1.83 15.14 -2.76
N LYS A 51 -1.54 16.44 -2.93
CA LYS A 51 -1.35 17.05 -4.26
C LYS A 51 -0.15 16.50 -5.05
N SER A 52 0.78 15.78 -4.42
CA SER A 52 2.03 15.32 -5.03
C SER A 52 2.27 13.84 -4.80
N SER A 53 2.60 13.11 -5.87
CA SER A 53 3.01 11.69 -5.83
C SER A 53 4.25 11.45 -4.95
N LYS A 54 5.12 12.46 -4.82
CA LYS A 54 6.32 12.39 -3.98
C LYS A 54 5.99 12.16 -2.50
N ALA A 55 4.84 12.64 -2.03
CA ALA A 55 4.38 12.39 -0.66
C ALA A 55 4.16 10.90 -0.38
N MET A 56 3.84 10.13 -1.41
CA MET A 56 3.68 8.68 -1.36
C MET A 56 4.92 7.94 -1.87
N ARG A 57 6.07 8.62 -1.96
CA ARG A 57 7.33 8.04 -2.45
C ARG A 57 7.19 7.36 -3.81
N ALA A 58 6.50 8.04 -4.72
CA ALA A 58 6.28 7.62 -6.08
C ALA A 58 6.76 8.72 -7.04
N GLY A 59 7.42 8.35 -8.14
CA GLY A 59 7.84 9.31 -9.16
C GLY A 59 6.62 9.79 -9.97
N LYS A 60 5.79 8.84 -10.38
CA LYS A 60 4.50 9.05 -11.06
C LYS A 60 3.41 8.24 -10.35
N LEU A 61 2.14 8.62 -10.55
CA LEU A 61 1.01 7.92 -9.92
C LEU A 61 0.93 6.44 -10.30
N THR A 62 1.36 6.06 -11.51
CA THR A 62 1.36 4.66 -11.93
C THR A 62 2.35 3.78 -11.17
N ASP A 63 3.37 4.37 -10.51
CA ASP A 63 4.28 3.62 -9.63
C ASP A 63 3.59 3.10 -8.36
N LEU A 64 2.34 3.52 -8.10
CA LEU A 64 1.52 3.00 -7.01
C LEU A 64 0.87 1.66 -7.36
N ILE A 65 0.83 1.27 -8.63
CA ILE A 65 0.22 0.02 -9.08
C ILE A 65 1.22 -1.13 -8.91
N PHE A 66 0.74 -2.29 -8.45
CA PHE A 66 1.56 -3.49 -8.32
C PHE A 66 2.05 -3.99 -9.69
N ASP A 67 3.37 -3.96 -9.89
CA ASP A 67 4.04 -4.36 -11.14
C ASP A 67 4.73 -5.74 -11.06
N GLY A 68 4.20 -6.62 -10.20
CA GLY A 68 4.70 -7.98 -10.07
C GLY A 68 5.73 -8.15 -8.95
N GLY A 69 5.94 -9.41 -8.58
CA GLY A 69 6.90 -9.81 -7.57
C GLY A 69 7.38 -11.25 -7.81
N LYS A 70 8.21 -11.77 -6.91
CA LYS A 70 8.83 -13.10 -7.07
C LYS A 70 7.84 -14.24 -7.33
N THR A 71 6.62 -14.12 -6.82
CA THR A 71 5.59 -15.17 -6.86
C THR A 71 4.26 -14.72 -7.47
N LYS A 72 4.12 -13.45 -7.86
CA LYS A 72 2.85 -12.89 -8.36
C LYS A 72 3.09 -12.07 -9.62
N ASN A 73 2.25 -12.28 -10.63
CA ASN A 73 2.24 -11.51 -11.88
C ASN A 73 1.75 -10.08 -11.62
N ARG A 74 2.19 -9.14 -12.46
CA ARG A 74 1.72 -7.75 -12.46
C ARG A 74 0.19 -7.67 -12.59
N ALA A 75 -0.40 -6.58 -12.11
CA ALA A 75 -1.84 -6.39 -12.21
C ALA A 75 -2.30 -6.24 -13.68
N ASP A 76 -3.45 -6.82 -14.04
CA ASP A 76 -3.92 -6.93 -15.44
C ASP A 76 -4.08 -5.59 -16.18
N TYR A 77 -4.22 -4.49 -15.43
CA TYR A 77 -4.38 -3.13 -15.95
C TYR A 77 -3.07 -2.32 -16.00
N THR A 78 -1.93 -2.94 -15.68
CA THR A 78 -0.60 -2.38 -15.98
C THR A 78 -0.26 -2.67 -17.44
N LYS A 79 -0.48 -1.68 -18.32
CA LYS A 79 0.03 -1.68 -19.70
C LYS A 79 1.32 -0.88 -19.79
#